data_AF-A0A3M1L200-F1
#
_entry.id   AF-A0A3M1L200-F1
#
_cell.length_a   1.000
_cell.length_b   1.000
_cell.length_c   1.000
_cell.angle_alpha   90.00
_cell.angle_beta   90.00
_cell.angle_gamma   90.00
#
_symmetry.space_group_name_H-M   'P 1'
#
loop_
_entity.id
_entity.type
_entity.pdbx_description
1 polymer ?
#
loop_
_entity_poly.entity_id
_entity_poly.type
_entity_poly.pdbx_seq_one_letter_code
_entity_poly.pdbx_strand_id
1 'polypeptide(L)'
;MGLVTEVWPLAEPFDRAHSLALERAEMPAEAVRGVLGCIVGAGDKPLAEGVAAERRAVLETIRTANQREGMRAFLEKRRPRFKRESS
;
A
#
# COMPACT_ATOMS: atom_id res chain seq x y z
N MET A 1 -1.75 23.80 4.10
CA MET A 1 -0.93 23.63 2.88
C MET A 1 -0.42 22.19 2.84
N GLY A 2 -1.17 21.28 2.21
CA GLY A 2 -0.85 19.84 2.10
C GLY A 2 -1.07 19.33 0.67
N LEU A 3 -0.80 20.19 -0.32
CA LEU A 3 -1.05 19.93 -1.73
C LEU A 3 0.03 19.02 -2.35
N VAL A 4 1.25 19.07 -1.83
CA VAL A 4 2.39 18.27 -2.28
C VAL A 4 3.05 17.60 -1.09
N THR A 5 3.51 16.36 -1.29
CA THR A 5 4.21 15.59 -0.25
C THR A 5 5.68 15.98 -0.14
N GLU A 6 6.33 16.32 -1.26
CA GLU A 6 7.76 16.63 -1.35
C GLU A 6 8.02 17.74 -2.38
N VAL A 7 9.11 18.49 -2.20
CA VAL A 7 9.56 19.55 -3.13
C VAL A 7 11.02 19.29 -3.48
N TRP A 8 11.35 19.32 -4.77
CA TRP A 8 12.66 19.00 -5.32
C TRP A 8 13.16 20.10 -6.28
N PRO A 9 14.49 20.23 -6.50
CA PRO A 9 15.05 21.09 -7.55
C PRO A 9 14.51 20.69 -8.93
N LEU A 10 14.40 21.65 -9.86
CA LEU A 10 13.70 21.48 -11.15
C LEU A 10 14.17 20.29 -12.01
N ALA A 11 15.45 19.89 -11.90
CA ALA A 11 16.03 18.82 -12.70
C ALA A 11 15.78 17.40 -12.15
N GLU A 12 15.40 17.28 -10.89
CA GLU A 12 15.27 16.02 -10.16
C GLU A 12 13.85 15.44 -10.00
N PRO A 13 12.70 16.15 -10.22
CA PRO A 13 11.41 15.63 -9.78
C PRO A 13 11.00 14.36 -10.53
N PHE A 14 11.40 14.23 -11.80
CA PHE A 14 11.09 13.06 -12.61
C PHE A 14 11.78 11.80 -12.07
N ASP A 15 13.10 11.87 -11.84
CA ASP A 15 13.87 10.73 -11.32
C ASP A 15 13.38 10.31 -9.93
N ARG A 16 13.05 11.29 -9.08
CA ARG A 16 12.46 11.04 -7.76
C ARG A 16 11.09 10.40 -7.83
N ALA A 17 10.20 10.91 -8.70
CA ALA A 17 8.88 10.32 -8.92
C ALA A 17 8.97 8.89 -9.47
N HIS A 18 9.89 8.64 -10.40
CA HIS A 18 10.11 7.30 -10.96
C HIS A 18 10.65 6.32 -9.93
N SER A 19 11.66 6.74 -9.13
CA SER A 19 12.17 5.93 -8.02
C SER A 19 11.08 5.57 -7.01
N LEU A 20 10.21 6.53 -6.68
CA LEU A 20 9.09 6.30 -5.78
C LEU A 20 8.07 5.32 -6.38
N ALA A 21 7.78 5.44 -7.67
CA ALA A 21 6.88 4.52 -8.36
C ALA A 21 7.41 3.08 -8.33
N LEU A 22 8.73 2.89 -8.52
CA LEU A 22 9.37 1.57 -8.42
C LEU A 22 9.26 0.98 -7.01
N GLU A 23 9.54 1.77 -5.98
CA GLU A 23 9.38 1.35 -4.58
C GLU A 23 7.93 0.91 -4.30
N ARG A 24 6.94 1.67 -4.76
CA ARG A 24 5.52 1.32 -4.59
C ARG A 24 5.11 0.11 -5.40
N ALA A 25 5.70 -0.11 -6.57
CA ALA A 25 5.45 -1.28 -7.40
C ALA A 25 6.04 -2.58 -6.81
N GLU A 26 6.88 -2.49 -5.77
CA GLU A 26 7.30 -3.64 -4.98
C GLU A 26 6.23 -4.07 -3.97
N MET A 27 5.25 -3.22 -3.64
CA MET A 27 4.21 -3.54 -2.67
C MET A 27 3.18 -4.54 -3.21
N PRO A 28 2.51 -5.33 -2.35
CA PRO A 28 1.47 -6.25 -2.78
C PRO A 28 0.21 -5.48 -3.19
N ALA A 29 -0.14 -5.55 -4.48
CA ALA A 29 -1.23 -4.78 -5.09
C ALA A 29 -2.58 -4.94 -4.38
N GLU A 30 -2.93 -6.15 -3.93
CA GLU A 30 -4.18 -6.41 -3.20
C GLU A 30 -4.26 -5.65 -1.88
N ALA A 31 -3.16 -5.60 -1.13
CA ALA A 31 -3.12 -4.87 0.14
C ALA A 31 -3.20 -3.35 -0.09
N VAL A 32 -2.48 -2.84 -1.09
CA VAL A 32 -2.54 -1.42 -1.48
C VAL A 32 -3.97 -1.02 -1.88
N ARG A 33 -4.64 -1.86 -2.69
CA ARG A 33 -6.04 -1.65 -3.07
C ARG A 33 -6.98 -1.66 -1.85
N GLY A 34 -6.80 -2.61 -0.93
CA GLY A 34 -7.60 -2.68 0.29
C GLY A 34 -7.46 -1.41 1.14
N VAL A 35 -6.23 -0.94 1.35
CA VAL A 35 -5.94 0.29 2.09
C VAL A 35 -6.56 1.51 1.39
N LEU A 36 -6.42 1.64 0.07
CA LEU A 36 -7.04 2.74 -0.67
C LEU A 36 -8.57 2.73 -0.56
N GLY A 37 -9.21 1.55 -0.55
CA GLY A 37 -10.65 1.42 -0.32
C GLY A 37 -11.10 1.84 1.08
N CYS A 38 -10.21 1.78 2.08
CA CYS A 38 -10.48 2.27 3.44
C CYS A 38 -10.26 3.77 3.60
N ILE A 39 -9.45 4.40 2.75
CA ILE A 39 -9.06 5.82 2.88
C ILE A 39 -9.89 6.72 1.96
N VAL A 40 -10.08 6.32 0.70
CA VAL A 40 -10.76 7.14 -0.30
C VAL A 40 -12.24 7.29 0.07
N GLY A 41 -12.67 8.53 0.32
CA GLY A 41 -14.04 8.83 0.74
C GLY A 41 -14.35 8.50 2.21
N ALA A 42 -13.35 8.19 3.03
CA ALA A 42 -13.56 7.89 4.45
C ALA A 42 -13.80 9.13 5.31
N GLY A 43 -13.34 10.30 4.87
CA GLY A 43 -13.49 11.57 5.60
C GLY A 43 -14.95 11.97 5.88
N ASP A 44 -15.89 11.47 5.07
CA ASP A 44 -17.32 11.78 5.17
C ASP A 44 -18.10 10.70 5.93
N LYS A 45 -17.44 9.66 6.45
CA LYS A 45 -18.08 8.49 7.05
C LYS A 45 -17.97 8.48 8.58
N PRO A 46 -18.94 7.86 9.29
CA PRO A 46 -18.80 7.62 10.72
C PRO A 46 -17.58 6.73 11.03
N LEU A 47 -16.89 7.02 12.14
CA LEU A 47 -15.70 6.25 12.58
C LEU A 47 -15.97 4.74 12.66
N ALA A 48 -17.14 4.34 13.16
CA ALA A 48 -17.51 2.94 13.26
C ALA A 48 -17.56 2.22 11.90
N GLU A 49 -17.98 2.92 10.83
CA GLU A 49 -17.97 2.38 9.47
C GLU A 49 -16.53 2.26 8.94
N GLY A 50 -15.68 3.25 9.21
CA GLY A 50 -14.26 3.20 8.87
C GLY A 50 -13.56 1.98 9.48
N VAL A 51 -13.70 1.78 10.80
CA VAL A 51 -13.13 0.62 11.51
C VAL A 51 -13.68 -0.70 10.95
N ALA A 52 -14.97 -0.77 10.62
CA ALA A 52 -15.56 -1.96 10.00
C ALA A 52 -14.99 -2.22 8.59
N ALA A 53 -14.73 -1.17 7.81
CA ALA A 53 -14.10 -1.28 6.50
C ALA A 53 -12.65 -1.79 6.60
N GLU A 54 -11.85 -1.22 7.50
CA GLU A 54 -10.48 -1.67 7.78
C GLU A 54 -10.45 -3.14 8.18
N ARG A 55 -11.33 -3.55 9.10
CA ARG A 55 -11.42 -4.95 9.54
C ARG A 55 -11.71 -5.90 8.37
N ARG A 56 -12.58 -5.52 7.43
CA ARG A 56 -12.85 -6.32 6.23
C ARG A 56 -11.62 -6.42 5.34
N ALA A 57 -10.96 -5.31 5.03
CA ALA A 57 -9.77 -5.29 4.19
C ALA A 57 -8.63 -6.16 4.77
N VAL A 58 -8.46 -6.17 6.09
CA VAL A 58 -7.50 -7.06 6.77
C VAL A 58 -7.91 -8.53 6.59
N LEU A 59 -9.18 -8.88 6.81
CA LEU A 59 -9.65 -10.27 6.71
C LEU A 59 -9.58 -10.83 5.27
N GLU A 60 -9.71 -9.97 4.26
CA GLU A 60 -9.55 -10.32 2.85
C GLU A 60 -8.08 -10.56 2.50
N THR A 61 -7.18 -9.70 2.99
CA THR A 61 -5.76 -9.75 2.62
C THR A 61 -4.95 -10.74 3.46
N ILE A 62 -5.37 -11.07 4.68
CA ILE A 62 -4.61 -11.94 5.62
C ILE A 62 -4.44 -13.38 5.11
N ARG A 63 -5.27 -13.83 4.15
CA ARG A 63 -5.19 -15.19 3.59
C ARG A 63 -4.43 -15.28 2.26
N THR A 64 -3.94 -14.15 1.76
CA THR A 64 -3.26 -14.06 0.46
C THR A 64 -1.85 -14.66 0.50
N ALA A 65 -1.34 -15.10 -0.65
CA ALA A 65 0.03 -15.58 -0.75
C ALA A 65 1.06 -14.49 -0.40
N ASN A 66 0.75 -13.25 -0.78
CA ASN A 66 1.57 -12.09 -0.48
C ASN A 66 1.63 -11.81 1.03
N GLN A 67 0.53 -11.94 1.77
CA GLN A 67 0.59 -11.80 3.24
C GLN A 67 1.47 -12.86 3.89
N ARG A 68 1.35 -14.13 3.46
CA ARG A 68 2.18 -15.23 3.99
C ARG A 68 3.66 -15.01 3.74
N GLU A 69 4.00 -14.51 2.56
CA GLU A 69 5.37 -14.15 2.19
C GLU A 69 5.89 -12.97 3.00
N GLY A 70 5.07 -11.92 3.19
CA GLY A 70 5.43 -10.77 4.02
C GLY A 70 5.78 -11.19 5.45
N MET A 71 4.93 -12.04 6.06
CA MET A 71 5.17 -12.56 7.42
C MET A 71 6.42 -13.42 7.48
N ARG A 72 6.62 -14.31 6.49
CA ARG A 72 7.81 -15.17 6.41
C ARG A 72 9.08 -14.35 6.27
N ALA A 73 9.12 -13.40 5.34
CA ALA A 73 10.26 -12.55 5.10
C ALA A 73 10.63 -11.73 6.33
N PHE A 74 9.63 -11.25 7.08
CA PHE A 74 9.83 -10.58 8.36
C PHE A 74 10.51 -11.49 9.40
N LEU A 75 10.00 -12.72 9.58
CA LEU A 75 10.59 -13.71 10.49
C LEU A 75 12.02 -14.12 10.08
N GLU A 76 12.26 -14.25 8.77
CA GLU A 76 13.56 -14.60 8.18
C GLU A 76 14.51 -13.39 8.03
N LYS A 77 14.09 -12.19 8.45
CA LYS A 77 14.86 -10.93 8.34
C LYS A 77 15.40 -10.63 6.94
N ARG A 78 14.61 -10.94 5.91
CA ARG A 78 14.91 -10.66 4.50
C ARG A 78 13.86 -9.77 3.86
N ARG A 79 14.15 -9.22 2.69
CA ARG A 79 13.14 -8.50 1.91
C ARG A 79 12.06 -9.47 1.39
N PRO A 80 10.76 -9.11 1.49
CA PRO A 80 9.67 -9.90 0.93
C PRO A 80 9.70 -9.86 -0.60
N ARG A 81 9.26 -10.96 -1.22
CA ARG A 81 9.11 -11.07 -2.67
C ARG A 81 7.65 -11.26 -3.04
N PHE A 82 6.93 -10.15 -3.17
CA PHE A 82 5.52 -10.18 -3.52
C PHE A 82 5.32 -10.55 -4.99
N LYS A 83 4.37 -11.45 -5.25
CA LYS A 83 4.00 -11.85 -6.62
C LYS A 83 3.09 -10.79 -7.23
N ARG A 84 3.39 -10.40 -8.47
CA ARG A 84 2.51 -9.61 -9.32
C ARG A 84 1.57 -10.58 -10.04
N GLU A 85 0.36 -10.75 -9.53
CA GLU A 85 -0.67 -11.45 -10.32
C GLU A 85 -1.04 -10.54 -11.49
N SER A 86 -0.65 -10.96 -12.69
CA SER A 86 -1.03 -10.31 -13.94
C SER A 86 -2.38 -10.89 -14.32
N SER A 87 -3.45 -10.10 -14.17
CA SER A 87 -4.72 -10.33 -14.87
C SER A 87 -4.81 -9.36 -16.04
#